data_AF-A0A7H4Q2E0-F1
#
_entry.id   AF-A0A7H4Q2E0-F1
#
_cell.length_a   1.000
_cell.length_b   1.000
_cell.length_c   1.000
_cell.angle_alpha   90.00
_cell.angle_beta   90.00
_cell.angle_gamma   90.00
#
_symmetry.space_group_name_H-M   'P 1'
#
loop_
_entity.id
_entity.type
_entity.pdbx_description
1 polymer ?
#
loop_
_entity_poly.entity_id
_entity_poly.type
_entity_poly.pdbx_seq_one_letter_code
_entity_poly.pdbx_strand_id
1 'polypeptide(L)'
;MKIRRNALLKLSALSFGACLALGASGANAQSQDATQKLMKSGVQFAANNARVAAEVCGVDASTVSGYKNSASKKFGQDTNFTADWDTGWKNAAKTVAGFQQMKASNPKEYDQQKSATCSDLQEQMKL
;
A
#
# COMPACT_ATOMS: atom_id res chain seq x y z
N MET A 1 37.69 -59.93 39.78
CA MET A 1 36.74 -61.06 39.90
C MET A 1 35.62 -60.68 40.87
N LYS A 2 34.41 -60.39 40.37
CA LYS A 2 33.10 -60.58 41.04
C LYS A 2 32.01 -60.28 40.02
N ILE A 3 31.47 -61.36 39.45
CA ILE A 3 30.30 -61.39 38.58
C ILE A 3 29.13 -61.84 39.44
N ARG A 4 28.00 -61.11 39.38
CA ARG A 4 26.61 -61.64 39.47
C ARG A 4 25.71 -60.68 38.68
N ARG A 5 25.35 -61.01 37.43
CA ARG A 5 24.22 -61.83 36.94
C ARG A 5 22.91 -61.02 36.76
N ASN A 6 22.65 -60.73 35.49
CA ASN A 6 21.40 -60.82 34.73
C ASN A 6 20.05 -60.58 35.43
N ALA A 7 19.27 -59.64 34.90
CA ALA A 7 17.96 -59.97 34.32
C ALA A 7 17.52 -58.87 33.33
N LEU A 8 17.29 -59.33 32.10
CA LEU A 8 16.57 -58.73 30.99
C LEU A 8 15.44 -57.77 31.41
N LEU A 9 15.27 -56.64 30.71
CA LEU A 9 13.97 -56.26 30.14
C LEU A 9 14.09 -55.12 29.13
N LYS A 10 14.16 -55.56 27.87
CA LYS A 10 13.38 -55.10 26.71
C LYS A 10 13.50 -53.63 26.25
N LEU A 11 14.14 -53.52 25.08
CA LEU A 11 13.76 -52.65 23.96
C LEU A 11 12.30 -52.19 24.03
N SER A 12 12.10 -50.88 23.93
CA SER A 12 10.93 -50.31 23.28
C SER A 12 11.39 -49.08 22.53
N ALA A 13 11.54 -49.26 21.22
CA ALA A 13 11.77 -48.20 20.26
C ALA A 13 10.60 -47.20 20.34
N LEU A 14 10.89 -45.97 20.76
CA LEU A 14 9.96 -44.86 20.63
C LEU A 14 9.93 -44.43 19.17
N SER A 15 8.93 -44.93 18.47
CA SER A 15 8.54 -44.58 17.12
C SER A 15 8.31 -43.07 17.00
N PHE A 16 9.26 -42.34 16.40
CA PHE A 16 9.02 -41.01 15.84
C PHE A 16 8.20 -41.16 14.57
N GLY A 17 6.88 -41.14 14.70
CA GLY A 17 5.98 -41.20 13.57
C GLY A 17 4.63 -40.61 13.92
N ALA A 18 4.38 -39.37 13.47
CA ALA A 18 3.14 -38.98 12.80
C ALA A 18 3.20 -37.48 12.45
N CYS A 19 3.42 -37.25 11.16
CA CYS A 19 2.87 -36.21 10.30
C CYS A 19 2.50 -34.86 10.93
N LEU A 20 3.29 -33.86 10.53
CA LEU A 20 2.89 -32.47 10.31
C LEU A 20 1.46 -32.40 9.76
N ALA A 21 0.48 -32.16 10.64
CA ALA A 21 -0.88 -31.91 10.22
C ALA A 21 -0.92 -30.56 9.49
N LEU A 22 -1.48 -30.61 8.28
CA LEU A 22 -1.66 -29.49 7.37
C LEU A 22 -2.35 -28.31 8.04
N GLY A 23 -1.68 -27.16 8.02
CA GLY A 23 -2.27 -25.84 8.17
C GLY A 23 -2.02 -24.99 6.92
N ALA A 24 -2.31 -25.52 5.73
CA ALA A 24 -2.13 -24.81 4.45
C ALA A 24 -3.14 -23.65 4.23
N SER A 25 -3.95 -23.30 5.22
CA SER A 25 -5.00 -22.28 5.12
C SER A 25 -4.50 -20.85 5.43
N GLY A 26 -3.33 -20.69 6.05
CA GLY A 26 -2.84 -19.38 6.52
C GLY A 26 -2.08 -18.53 5.50
N ALA A 27 -1.45 -19.16 4.50
CA ALA A 27 -0.60 -18.44 3.54
C ALA A 27 -1.41 -17.56 2.56
N ASN A 28 -2.65 -17.95 2.24
CA ASN A 28 -3.50 -17.24 1.29
C ASN A 28 -4.25 -16.05 1.89
N ALA A 29 -4.64 -16.11 3.17
CA ALA A 29 -5.34 -15.00 3.83
C ALA A 29 -4.38 -13.82 4.10
N GLN A 30 -3.15 -14.12 4.53
CA GLN A 30 -2.12 -13.10 4.77
C GLN A 30 -1.68 -12.41 3.46
N SER A 31 -1.59 -13.15 2.35
CA SER A 31 -1.22 -12.57 1.05
C SER A 31 -2.34 -11.72 0.45
N GLN A 32 -3.61 -12.08 0.68
CA GLN A 32 -4.76 -11.28 0.27
C GLN A 32 -4.88 -9.97 1.06
N ASP A 33 -4.70 -10.00 2.39
CA ASP A 33 -4.72 -8.78 3.21
C ASP A 33 -3.58 -7.81 2.83
N ALA A 34 -2.36 -8.35 2.63
CA ALA A 34 -1.22 -7.56 2.18
C ALA A 34 -1.47 -6.90 0.82
N THR A 35 -2.05 -7.65 -0.12
CA THR A 35 -2.43 -7.14 -1.44
C THR A 35 -3.48 -6.04 -1.32
N GLN A 36 -4.56 -6.25 -0.56
CA GLN A 36 -5.61 -5.26 -0.36
C GLN A 36 -5.05 -3.97 0.26
N LYS A 37 -4.16 -4.08 1.26
CA LYS A 37 -3.52 -2.92 1.90
C LYS A 37 -2.63 -2.14 0.92
N LEU A 38 -1.88 -2.85 0.06
CA LEU A 38 -1.06 -2.22 -0.98
C LEU A 38 -1.92 -1.47 -2.00
N MET A 39 -3.01 -2.08 -2.45
CA MET A 39 -3.92 -1.47 -3.44
C MET A 39 -4.60 -0.24 -2.85
N LYS A 40 -5.16 -0.33 -1.64
CA LYS A 40 -5.68 0.80 -0.87
C LYS A 40 -4.67 1.95 -0.77
N SER A 41 -3.42 1.65 -0.43
CA SER A 41 -2.36 2.67 -0.33
C SER A 41 -2.09 3.33 -1.68
N GLY A 42 -2.06 2.54 -2.76
CA GLY A 42 -1.92 3.04 -4.12
C GLY A 42 -3.07 3.95 -4.55
N VAL A 43 -4.32 3.57 -4.26
CA VAL A 43 -5.51 4.38 -4.54
C VAL A 43 -5.46 5.70 -3.78
N GLN A 44 -5.18 5.66 -2.47
CA GLN A 44 -5.09 6.87 -1.65
C GLN A 44 -3.97 7.80 -2.12
N PHE A 45 -2.82 7.25 -2.50
CA PHE A 45 -1.71 8.03 -3.04
C PHE A 45 -2.07 8.67 -4.39
N ALA A 46 -2.68 7.91 -5.31
CA ALA A 46 -3.13 8.44 -6.59
C ALA A 46 -4.16 9.57 -6.42
N ALA A 47 -5.12 9.40 -5.51
CA ALA A 47 -6.10 10.44 -5.22
C ALA A 47 -5.49 11.69 -4.58
N ASN A 48 -4.45 11.53 -3.75
CA ASN A 48 -3.70 12.65 -3.19
C ASN A 48 -3.06 13.48 -4.30
N ASN A 49 -2.32 12.81 -5.20
CA ASN A 49 -1.67 13.41 -6.36
C ASN A 49 -2.68 14.11 -7.28
N ALA A 50 -3.84 13.48 -7.52
CA ALA A 50 -4.90 14.06 -8.33
C ALA A 50 -5.42 15.39 -7.77
N ARG A 51 -5.59 15.49 -6.44
CA ARG A 51 -6.02 16.73 -5.81
C ARG A 51 -4.96 17.82 -5.87
N VAL A 52 -3.69 17.47 -5.63
CA VAL A 52 -2.58 18.43 -5.75
C VAL A 52 -2.48 18.93 -7.18
N ALA A 53 -2.59 18.05 -8.17
CA ALA A 53 -2.59 18.43 -9.58
C ALA A 53 -3.74 19.41 -9.91
N ALA A 54 -4.95 19.16 -9.40
CA ALA A 54 -6.09 20.03 -9.62
C ALA A 54 -5.91 21.41 -8.95
N GLU A 55 -5.61 21.43 -7.65
CA GLU A 55 -5.70 22.65 -6.83
C GLU A 55 -4.39 23.47 -6.80
N VAL A 56 -3.24 22.85 -7.07
CA VAL A 56 -1.92 23.54 -7.08
C VAL A 56 -1.43 23.77 -8.51
N CYS A 57 -1.57 22.76 -9.37
CA CYS A 57 -1.07 22.79 -10.74
C CYS A 57 -2.08 23.27 -11.77
N GLY A 58 -3.38 23.35 -11.41
CA GLY A 58 -4.44 23.80 -12.30
C GLY A 58 -4.79 22.77 -13.39
N VAL A 59 -4.53 21.49 -13.14
CA VAL A 59 -4.97 20.40 -14.03
C VAL A 59 -6.49 20.35 -14.05
N ASP A 60 -7.07 20.26 -15.24
CA ASP A 60 -8.51 20.32 -15.42
C ASP A 60 -9.22 19.04 -14.92
N ALA A 61 -10.52 19.18 -14.66
CA ALA A 61 -11.34 18.10 -14.12
C ALA A 61 -11.43 16.87 -15.04
N SER A 62 -11.33 17.04 -16.37
CA SER A 62 -11.39 15.91 -17.31
C SER A 62 -10.11 15.08 -17.25
N THR A 63 -8.95 15.72 -17.14
CA THR A 63 -7.66 15.04 -16.92
C THR A 63 -7.63 14.32 -15.57
N VAL A 64 -8.12 14.95 -14.50
CA VAL A 64 -8.26 14.31 -13.17
C VAL A 64 -9.20 13.11 -13.23
N SER A 65 -10.32 13.22 -13.96
CA SER A 65 -11.26 12.11 -14.16
C SER A 65 -10.63 10.96 -14.94
N GLY A 66 -9.90 11.26 -16.02
CA GLY A 66 -9.13 10.28 -16.78
C GLY A 66 -8.13 9.54 -15.91
N TYR A 67 -7.36 10.27 -15.10
CA TYR A 67 -6.40 9.69 -14.17
C TYR A 67 -7.07 8.81 -13.09
N LYS A 68 -8.21 9.23 -12.53
CA LYS A 68 -9.01 8.39 -11.62
C LYS A 68 -9.43 7.07 -12.29
N ASN A 69 -9.81 7.12 -13.56
CA ASN A 69 -10.20 5.93 -14.32
C ASN A 69 -8.99 5.01 -14.63
N SER A 70 -7.81 5.56 -14.90
CA SER A 70 -6.57 4.77 -15.02
C SER A 70 -6.21 4.12 -13.67
N ALA A 71 -6.32 4.87 -12.58
CA ALA A 71 -6.06 4.37 -11.23
C ALA A 71 -7.02 3.23 -10.84
N SER A 72 -8.32 3.32 -11.16
CA SER A 72 -9.27 2.25 -10.84
C SER A 72 -8.97 0.94 -11.56
N LYS A 73 -8.42 1.01 -12.76
CA LYS A 73 -7.94 -0.17 -13.49
C LYS A 73 -6.65 -0.72 -12.89
N LYS A 74 -5.68 0.17 -12.60
CA LYS A 74 -4.36 -0.20 -12.05
C LYS A 74 -4.48 -0.85 -10.67
N PHE A 75 -5.38 -0.35 -9.83
CA PHE A 75 -5.62 -0.84 -8.48
C PHE A 75 -6.95 -1.61 -8.37
N GLY A 76 -7.35 -2.32 -9.42
CA GLY A 76 -8.65 -3.01 -9.48
C GLY A 76 -8.86 -4.14 -8.47
N GLN A 77 -7.82 -4.50 -7.73
CA GLN A 77 -7.90 -5.41 -6.58
C GLN A 77 -8.35 -4.72 -5.29
N ASP A 78 -8.39 -3.39 -5.24
CA ASP A 78 -9.00 -2.65 -4.14
C ASP A 78 -10.53 -2.75 -4.22
N THR A 79 -11.10 -3.55 -3.32
CA THR A 79 -12.55 -3.72 -3.18
C THR A 79 -13.31 -2.47 -2.75
N ASN A 80 -12.61 -1.43 -2.24
CA ASN A 80 -13.21 -0.18 -1.73
C ASN A 80 -12.69 1.06 -2.46
N PHE A 81 -12.30 0.93 -3.73
CA PHE A 81 -11.65 2.00 -4.53
C PHE A 81 -12.26 3.39 -4.33
N THR A 82 -13.59 3.55 -4.39
CA THR A 82 -14.23 4.86 -4.25
C THR A 82 -14.00 5.48 -2.88
N ALA A 83 -14.16 4.70 -1.80
CA ALA A 83 -13.98 5.20 -0.44
C ALA A 83 -12.50 5.52 -0.14
N ASP A 84 -11.59 4.68 -0.64
CA ASP A 84 -10.15 4.92 -0.52
C ASP A 84 -9.68 6.09 -1.38
N TRP A 85 -10.25 6.27 -2.57
CA TRP A 85 -10.02 7.47 -3.38
C TRP A 85 -10.44 8.73 -2.62
N ASP A 86 -11.66 8.76 -2.09
CA ASP A 86 -12.16 9.91 -1.34
C ASP A 86 -11.33 10.20 -0.09
N THR A 87 -10.79 9.15 0.54
CA THR A 87 -9.87 9.28 1.67
C THR A 87 -8.56 9.93 1.24
N GLY A 88 -7.92 9.45 0.17
CA GLY A 88 -6.70 10.05 -0.36
C GLY A 88 -6.89 11.50 -0.82
N TRP A 89 -8.01 11.79 -1.47
CA TRP A 89 -8.39 13.15 -1.87
C TRP A 89 -8.53 14.07 -0.66
N LYS A 90 -9.22 13.63 0.41
CA LYS A 90 -9.34 14.42 1.65
C LYS A 90 -7.98 14.65 2.31
N ASN A 91 -7.13 13.64 2.36
CA ASN A 91 -5.79 13.71 2.97
C ASN A 91 -4.88 14.75 2.28
N ALA A 92 -5.05 14.97 0.96
CA ALA A 92 -4.30 15.99 0.23
C ALA A 92 -4.63 17.44 0.63
N ALA A 93 -5.72 17.69 1.37
CA ALA A 93 -6.08 19.04 1.83
C ALA A 93 -4.93 19.75 2.56
N LYS A 94 -4.17 19.01 3.40
CA LYS A 94 -3.03 19.56 4.13
C LYS A 94 -1.89 19.98 3.19
N THR A 95 -1.60 19.16 2.18
CA THR A 95 -0.57 19.47 1.17
C THR A 95 -0.96 20.72 0.38
N VAL A 96 -2.21 20.79 -0.10
CA VAL A 96 -2.71 21.97 -0.82
C VAL A 96 -2.63 23.21 0.06
N ALA A 97 -3.09 23.14 1.31
CA ALA A 97 -3.01 24.25 2.25
C ALA A 97 -1.56 24.71 2.48
N GLY A 98 -0.61 23.77 2.56
CA GLY A 98 0.82 24.06 2.64
C GLY A 98 1.34 24.85 1.44
N PHE A 99 0.95 24.48 0.22
CA PHE A 99 1.27 25.25 -0.99
C PHE A 99 0.66 26.65 -0.96
N GLN A 100 -0.59 26.80 -0.53
CA GLN A 100 -1.23 28.13 -0.45
C GLN A 100 -0.57 29.01 0.62
N GLN A 101 -0.19 28.45 1.76
CA GLN A 101 0.56 29.16 2.79
C GLN A 101 1.93 29.60 2.25
N MET A 102 2.67 28.69 1.60
CA MET A 102 3.98 28.98 1.01
C MET A 102 3.88 30.09 -0.05
N LYS A 103 2.82 30.08 -0.88
CA LYS A 103 2.55 31.14 -1.85
C LYS A 103 2.46 32.52 -1.20
N ALA A 104 1.86 32.60 -0.01
CA ALA A 104 1.71 33.86 0.72
C ALA A 104 2.98 34.27 1.47
N SER A 105 3.70 33.32 2.08
CA SER A 105 4.84 33.62 2.97
C SER A 105 6.20 33.63 2.26
N ASN A 106 6.38 32.82 1.22
CA ASN A 106 7.63 32.68 0.47
C ASN A 106 7.37 32.37 -1.03
N PRO A 107 6.98 33.39 -1.83
CA PRO A 107 6.60 33.18 -3.24
C PRO A 107 7.69 32.54 -4.09
N LYS A 108 8.97 32.84 -3.82
CA LYS A 108 10.10 32.26 -4.57
C LYS A 108 10.22 30.75 -4.35
N GLU A 109 10.10 30.30 -3.11
CA GLU A 109 10.12 28.87 -2.80
C GLU A 109 8.86 28.16 -3.31
N TYR A 110 7.70 28.83 -3.22
CA TYR A 110 6.46 28.33 -3.81
C TYR A 110 6.62 28.04 -5.30
N ASP A 111 7.16 28.97 -6.08
CA ASP A 111 7.32 28.78 -7.52
C ASP A 111 8.26 27.61 -7.85
N GLN A 112 9.35 27.47 -7.09
CA GLN A 112 10.29 26.36 -7.24
C GLN A 112 9.63 25.00 -6.92
N GLN A 113 8.98 24.89 -5.76
CA GLN A 113 8.33 23.65 -5.33
C GLN A 113 7.15 23.29 -6.22
N LYS A 114 6.36 24.29 -6.62
CA LYS A 114 5.25 24.10 -7.56
C LYS A 114 5.76 23.58 -8.89
N SER A 115 6.81 24.20 -9.46
CA SER A 115 7.35 23.77 -10.75
C SER A 115 7.80 22.31 -10.71
N ALA A 116 8.56 21.91 -9.69
CA ALA A 116 9.02 20.54 -9.54
C ALA A 116 7.86 19.55 -9.37
N THR A 117 6.93 19.86 -8.46
CA THR A 117 5.76 19.01 -8.17
C THR A 117 4.85 18.85 -9.38
N CYS A 118 4.56 19.94 -10.10
CA CYS A 118 3.66 19.91 -11.24
C CYS A 118 4.26 19.17 -12.44
N SER A 119 5.58 19.24 -12.63
CA SER A 119 6.26 18.45 -13.67
C SER A 119 6.12 16.95 -13.40
N ASP A 120 6.41 16.52 -12.16
CA ASP A 120 6.29 15.12 -11.75
C ASP A 120 4.84 14.61 -11.85
N LEU A 121 3.86 15.39 -11.38
CA LEU A 121 2.45 15.04 -11.49
C LEU A 121 1.98 14.95 -12.95
N GLN A 122 2.44 15.87 -13.82
CA GLN A 122 2.11 15.80 -15.23
C GLN A 122 2.67 14.54 -15.90
N GLU A 123 3.82 14.04 -15.48
CA GLU A 123 4.37 12.77 -15.95
C GLU A 123 3.55 11.57 -15.42
N GLN A 124 3.23 11.57 -14.13
CA GLN A 124 2.45 10.50 -13.52
C GLN A 124 1.02 10.39 -14.07
N MET A 125 0.39 11.51 -14.42
CA MET A 125 -0.98 11.55 -14.95
C MET A 125 -1.08 11.27 -16.45
N LYS A 126 0.05 11.11 -17.16
CA LYS A 126 0.08 10.58 -18.54
C LYS A 126 -0.05 9.06 -18.59
N LEU A 127 -0.01 8.39 -17.43
CA LEU A 127 -0.33 6.97 -17.24
C LEU A 127 -1.85 6.79 -17.05
#